data_AF-A0AAV8GAM9-F1
#
_entry.id   AF-A0AAV8GAM9-F1
#
_cell.length_a   1.000
_cell.length_b   1.000
_cell.length_c   1.000
_cell.angle_alpha   90.00
_cell.angle_beta   90.00
_cell.angle_gamma   90.00
#
_symmetry.space_group_name_H-M   'P 1'
#
loop_
_entity.id
_entity.type
_entity.pdbx_description
1 polymer ?
#
loop_
_entity_poly.entity_id
_entity_poly.type
_entity_poly.pdbx_seq_one_letter_code
_entity_poly.pdbx_strand_id
1 'polypeptide(L)'
;MEVRRRHVQTPANAAGKGSGGGHSKVQASDALPLPIRHTNLLFSALFMASLVYLMRRWREKIRSSTPLHVVGLAEILAIFGLIASLIYLLSFFGIAFVQSVVSSNDEEEDFLPHSKTAAPSQCSLLGPTEVPSEKLPEEDEEIVSMVLGGKMPSYLLESKLGDCRRAAGIRRVALSRMTGRNLEGLPLDGFNYESILGQCCELPIGYVQLPVGIAGPLVLDGRQYYVPMATTEGCLVASTNRGCKAIAESGGAMSMVLRDGMTRAPAVRFPSASRAAELKAFMESPENFDTLSVIFNRSSRFARLQGVHCAIAGRNLYVRFTCSTGDAMGMNMVSKGVQNVLDFLQNDFPDMDVITISGNFCSDKKPAAVNWIEGRGKSVVCEAVIKEEVVKRVLKTNVESLVELNTIKNLAGSAVAGSLGGFNAHASNIVSAIFIATGQDPAQNVESSHCITMLEAINGGRDLHISVTMPSIEVGTVGGGTQLASQAAFLDLLGVKGSNVSTPGANARLLATVVAGGVLAGELSLLSAQAAGHLVKSHMKYNRSTKDITKSAA
;
A
#
# COMPACT_ATOMS: atom_id res chain seq x y z
N MET A 1 37.95 61.63 41.92
CA MET A 1 37.09 62.24 42.95
C MET A 1 35.68 61.74 42.68
N GLU A 2 35.16 60.84 43.51
CA GLU A 2 33.73 60.52 43.52
C GLU A 2 32.92 61.80 43.82
N VAL A 3 31.67 61.88 43.32
CA VAL A 3 30.46 62.07 44.14
C VAL A 3 29.19 62.23 43.26
N ARG A 4 28.23 61.32 43.52
CA ARG A 4 26.74 61.40 43.53
C ARG A 4 25.88 61.84 42.32
N ARG A 5 25.12 60.84 41.83
CA ARG A 5 23.63 60.69 41.82
C ARG A 5 22.73 61.94 41.96
N ARG A 6 21.74 62.13 41.06
CA ARG A 6 20.32 61.63 41.14
C ARG A 6 19.44 62.09 39.94
N HIS A 7 18.45 61.25 39.59
CA HIS A 7 17.37 61.37 38.59
C HIS A 7 16.35 62.49 38.81
N VAL A 8 15.65 62.95 37.74
CA VAL A 8 14.16 63.04 37.57
C VAL A 8 13.79 63.08 36.05
N GLN A 9 12.56 62.65 35.75
CA GLN A 9 11.85 62.21 34.52
C GLN A 9 11.35 63.27 33.48
N THR A 10 11.26 62.80 32.20
CA THR A 10 10.38 63.12 31.01
C THR A 10 10.01 64.56 30.63
N PRO A 11 9.86 64.95 29.31
CA PRO A 11 8.96 64.30 28.33
C PRO A 11 9.29 64.39 26.80
N ALA A 12 8.49 63.66 26.01
CA ALA A 12 7.96 63.90 24.65
C ALA A 12 8.83 64.26 23.40
N ASN A 13 8.64 63.42 22.36
CA ASN A 13 8.62 63.65 20.91
C ASN A 13 9.78 64.37 20.18
N ALA A 14 10.51 63.65 19.32
CA ALA A 14 10.41 63.74 17.85
C ALA A 14 11.59 63.07 17.10
N ALA A 15 11.24 62.43 15.99
CA ALA A 15 12.02 62.25 14.75
C ALA A 15 13.26 61.31 14.71
N GLY A 16 13.15 60.26 13.87
CA GLY A 16 14.05 60.15 12.72
C GLY A 16 15.10 59.03 12.69
N LYS A 17 14.72 57.93 12.01
CA LYS A 17 15.54 57.02 11.18
C LYS A 17 16.61 56.13 11.83
N GLY A 18 16.41 54.81 11.67
CA GLY A 18 17.45 53.79 11.73
C GLY A 18 16.87 52.40 11.46
N SER A 19 17.17 51.84 10.29
CA SER A 19 16.64 50.64 9.67
C SER A 19 16.96 49.32 10.37
N GLY A 20 15.97 48.42 10.46
CA GLY A 20 16.15 46.98 10.64
C GLY A 20 15.04 46.24 9.88
N GLY A 21 15.36 45.76 8.67
CA GLY A 21 14.41 45.12 7.76
C GLY A 21 13.98 43.74 8.25
N GLY A 22 12.69 43.59 8.53
CA GLY A 22 12.02 42.29 8.60
C GLY A 22 11.46 41.94 7.23
N HIS A 23 11.84 40.78 6.68
CA HIS A 23 11.20 40.22 5.50
C HIS A 23 9.76 39.81 5.83
N SER A 24 8.78 40.65 5.46
CA SER A 24 7.39 40.24 5.37
C SER A 24 7.20 39.37 4.11
N LYS A 25 6.85 38.08 4.29
CA LYS A 25 6.37 37.23 3.19
C LYS A 25 5.11 37.85 2.60
N VAL A 26 5.19 38.33 1.37
CA VAL A 26 4.03 38.79 0.58
C VAL A 26 3.14 37.57 0.31
N GLN A 27 1.87 37.64 0.71
CA GLN A 27 0.88 36.61 0.41
C GLN A 27 0.09 36.99 -0.86
N ALA A 28 -0.29 36.02 -1.68
CA ALA A 28 -1.11 36.24 -2.89
C ALA A 28 -2.47 36.89 -2.60
N SER A 29 -2.89 36.94 -1.33
CA SER A 29 -4.05 37.68 -0.84
C SER A 29 -3.94 39.20 -1.01
N ASP A 30 -2.72 39.74 -1.16
CA ASP A 30 -2.48 41.18 -1.20
C ASP A 30 -2.67 41.78 -2.62
N ALA A 31 -2.94 40.92 -3.61
CA ALA A 31 -3.05 41.31 -5.02
C ALA A 31 -4.48 41.69 -5.48
N LEU A 32 -5.52 41.48 -4.66
CA LEU A 32 -6.91 41.74 -5.02
C LEU A 32 -7.58 42.70 -4.03
N PRO A 33 -8.29 43.75 -4.49
CA PRO A 33 -8.88 44.77 -3.62
C PRO A 33 -10.17 44.32 -2.89
N LEU A 34 -10.51 43.01 -2.89
CA LEU A 34 -11.74 42.46 -2.33
C LEU A 34 -11.46 41.23 -1.46
N PRO A 35 -12.22 41.00 -0.36
CA PRO A 35 -12.01 39.84 0.49
C PRO A 35 -12.21 38.52 -0.26
N ILE A 36 -11.27 37.58 -0.10
CA ILE A 36 -11.18 36.30 -0.86
C ILE A 36 -12.48 35.47 -0.81
N ARG A 37 -13.21 35.54 0.30
CA ARG A 37 -14.49 34.83 0.44
C ARG A 37 -15.54 35.31 -0.57
N HIS A 38 -15.56 36.61 -0.89
CA HIS A 38 -16.51 37.19 -1.82
C HIS A 38 -16.11 36.94 -3.27
N THR A 39 -14.82 37.02 -3.61
CA THR A 39 -14.34 36.68 -4.95
C THR A 39 -14.51 35.19 -5.25
N ASN A 40 -14.24 34.30 -4.29
CA ASN A 40 -14.46 32.86 -4.46
C ASN A 40 -15.94 32.51 -4.65
N LEU A 41 -16.83 33.16 -3.90
CA LEU A 41 -18.27 32.96 -4.06
C LEU A 41 -18.75 33.45 -5.44
N LEU A 42 -18.26 34.62 -5.89
CA LEU A 42 -18.58 35.19 -7.19
C LEU A 42 -18.13 34.27 -8.34
N PHE A 43 -16.88 33.82 -8.33
CA PHE A 43 -16.36 32.97 -9.41
C PHE A 43 -16.93 31.55 -9.37
N SER A 44 -17.26 31.00 -8.20
CA SER A 44 -17.97 29.72 -8.09
C SER A 44 -19.40 29.82 -8.62
N ALA A 45 -20.11 30.90 -8.32
CA ALA A 45 -21.44 31.16 -8.85
C ALA A 45 -21.42 31.38 -10.38
N LEU A 46 -20.44 32.14 -10.88
CA LEU A 46 -20.23 32.36 -12.31
C LEU A 46 -19.91 31.06 -13.05
N PHE A 47 -19.07 30.20 -12.47
CA PHE A 47 -18.74 28.88 -13.01
C PHE A 47 -19.97 28.00 -13.14
N MET A 48 -20.73 27.85 -12.04
CA MET A 48 -21.94 27.03 -12.03
C MET A 48 -23.03 27.56 -12.96
N ALA A 49 -23.24 28.87 -12.99
CA ALA A 49 -24.23 29.49 -13.89
C ALA A 49 -23.85 29.30 -15.36
N SER A 50 -22.57 29.49 -15.71
CA SER A 50 -22.08 29.31 -17.08
C SER A 50 -22.16 27.85 -17.52
N LEU A 51 -21.80 26.92 -16.62
CA LEU A 51 -21.86 25.48 -16.88
C LEU A 51 -23.31 25.00 -17.11
N VAL A 52 -24.24 25.39 -16.23
CA VAL A 52 -25.65 25.03 -16.36
C VAL A 52 -26.27 25.64 -17.62
N TYR A 53 -25.92 26.89 -17.96
CA TYR A 53 -26.38 27.52 -19.19
C TYR A 53 -25.89 26.78 -20.44
N LEU A 54 -24.60 26.47 -20.53
CA LEU A 54 -24.01 25.75 -21.66
C LEU A 54 -24.58 24.33 -21.80
N MET A 55 -24.74 23.62 -20.68
CA MET A 55 -25.36 22.28 -20.69
C MET A 55 -26.80 22.30 -21.20
N ARG A 56 -27.60 23.32 -20.82
CA ARG A 56 -28.96 23.49 -21.32
C ARG A 56 -28.97 23.82 -22.81
N ARG A 57 -28.11 24.72 -23.27
CA ARG A 57 -28.00 25.10 -24.68
C ARG A 57 -27.50 23.98 -25.59
N TRP A 58 -26.50 23.22 -25.15
CA TRP A 58 -26.03 22.06 -25.91
C TRP A 58 -27.08 20.96 -25.98
N ARG A 59 -27.86 20.74 -24.90
CA ARG A 59 -29.00 19.82 -24.92
C ARG A 59 -30.08 20.25 -25.92
N GLU A 60 -30.39 21.55 -25.99
CA GLU A 60 -31.31 22.10 -27.00
C GLU A 60 -30.77 21.87 -28.42
N LYS A 61 -29.48 22.18 -28.66
CA LYS A 61 -28.87 22.00 -29.98
C LYS A 61 -28.84 20.55 -30.45
N ILE A 62 -28.60 19.60 -29.54
CA ILE A 62 -28.67 18.17 -29.83
C ILE A 62 -30.11 17.78 -30.21
N ARG A 63 -31.13 18.33 -29.54
CA ARG A 63 -32.54 18.06 -29.86
C ARG A 63 -32.97 18.67 -31.20
N SER A 64 -32.45 19.83 -31.58
CA SER A 64 -32.76 20.49 -32.85
C SER A 64 -31.80 20.14 -33.99
N SER A 65 -30.90 19.16 -33.80
CA SER A 65 -29.87 18.74 -34.78
C SER A 65 -28.99 19.90 -35.31
N THR A 66 -28.84 20.96 -34.51
CA THR A 66 -27.95 22.07 -34.83
C THR A 66 -26.51 21.72 -34.48
N PRO A 67 -25.53 21.95 -35.36
CA PRO A 67 -24.14 21.62 -35.08
C PRO A 67 -23.60 22.35 -33.85
N LEU A 68 -22.95 21.61 -32.93
CA LEU A 68 -22.45 22.14 -31.65
C LEU A 68 -21.34 23.20 -31.80
N HIS A 69 -20.63 23.21 -32.92
CA HIS A 69 -19.58 24.19 -33.21
C HIS A 69 -20.13 25.58 -33.59
N VAL A 70 -21.42 25.70 -33.92
CA VAL A 70 -22.05 26.98 -34.22
C VAL A 70 -22.42 27.64 -32.90
N VAL A 71 -21.60 28.58 -32.41
CA VAL A 71 -21.79 29.25 -31.11
C VAL A 71 -22.32 30.67 -31.28
N GLY A 72 -23.39 31.01 -30.55
CA GLY A 72 -23.92 32.37 -30.51
C GLY A 72 -23.19 33.25 -29.49
N LEU A 73 -23.42 34.57 -29.53
CA LEU A 73 -22.77 35.54 -28.64
C LEU A 73 -22.94 35.20 -27.15
N ALA A 74 -24.13 34.76 -26.73
CA ALA A 74 -24.39 34.38 -25.35
C ALA A 74 -23.64 33.11 -24.92
N GLU A 75 -23.41 32.16 -25.84
CA GLU A 75 -22.62 30.95 -25.57
C GLU A 75 -21.13 31.27 -25.53
N ILE A 76 -20.65 32.18 -26.37
CA ILE A 76 -19.26 32.67 -26.33
C ILE A 76 -19.00 33.35 -24.98
N LEU A 77 -19.90 34.21 -24.51
CA LEU A 77 -19.77 34.87 -23.21
C LEU A 77 -19.81 33.85 -22.04
N ALA A 78 -20.66 32.82 -22.13
CA ALA A 78 -20.70 31.76 -21.12
C ALA A 78 -19.46 30.86 -21.15
N ILE A 79 -18.91 30.55 -22.33
CA ILE A 79 -17.65 29.80 -22.46
C ILE A 79 -16.50 30.62 -21.87
N PHE A 80 -16.44 31.92 -22.17
CA PHE A 80 -15.43 32.80 -21.60
C PHE A 80 -15.58 32.91 -20.07
N GLY A 81 -16.80 33.07 -19.56
CA GLY A 81 -17.09 33.08 -18.13
C GLY A 81 -16.70 31.76 -17.44
N LEU A 82 -16.96 30.62 -18.08
CA LEU A 82 -16.56 29.30 -17.60
C LEU A 82 -15.04 29.14 -17.55
N ILE A 83 -14.33 29.53 -18.62
CA ILE A 83 -12.87 29.42 -18.68
C ILE A 83 -12.21 30.39 -17.68
N ALA A 84 -12.66 31.63 -17.61
CA ALA A 84 -12.12 32.63 -16.68
C ALA A 84 -12.33 32.23 -15.21
N SER A 85 -13.54 31.72 -14.88
CA SER A 85 -13.81 31.20 -13.53
C SER A 85 -13.06 29.92 -13.21
N LEU A 86 -12.86 29.03 -14.19
CA LEU A 86 -12.06 27.82 -14.04
C LEU A 86 -10.58 28.17 -13.81
N ILE A 87 -10.01 29.10 -14.58
CA ILE A 87 -8.63 29.58 -14.38
C ILE A 87 -8.49 30.22 -13.00
N TYR A 88 -9.45 31.06 -12.59
CA TYR A 88 -9.44 31.67 -11.26
C TYR A 88 -9.49 30.60 -10.15
N LEU A 89 -10.44 29.67 -10.22
CA LEU A 89 -10.61 28.61 -9.22
C LEU A 89 -9.38 27.69 -9.18
N LEU A 90 -8.84 27.29 -10.33
CA LEU A 90 -7.61 26.48 -10.39
C LEU A 90 -6.37 27.23 -9.92
N SER A 91 -6.25 28.53 -10.20
CA SER A 91 -5.10 29.31 -9.76
C SER A 91 -5.13 29.56 -8.25
N PHE A 92 -6.29 29.87 -7.66
CA PHE A 92 -6.39 30.20 -6.24
C PHE A 92 -6.58 28.97 -5.32
N PHE A 93 -7.36 27.95 -5.73
CA PHE A 93 -7.36 26.66 -5.01
C PHE A 93 -6.07 25.87 -5.27
N GLY A 94 -5.51 25.98 -6.48
CA GLY A 94 -4.25 25.35 -6.83
C GLY A 94 -3.08 25.91 -6.05
N ILE A 95 -3.04 27.21 -5.70
CA ILE A 95 -1.99 27.74 -4.83
C ILE A 95 -2.12 27.25 -3.38
N ALA A 96 -3.32 27.00 -2.85
CA ALA A 96 -3.47 26.38 -1.53
C ALA A 96 -3.03 24.90 -1.53
N PHE A 97 -3.30 24.18 -2.63
CA PHE A 97 -2.82 22.81 -2.84
C PHE A 97 -1.31 22.76 -3.12
N VAL A 98 -0.78 23.68 -3.93
CA VAL A 98 0.64 23.79 -4.26
C VAL A 98 1.44 24.35 -3.09
N GLN A 99 0.94 25.25 -2.25
CA GLN A 99 1.62 25.63 -1.00
C GLN A 99 1.60 24.49 0.03
N SER A 100 0.55 23.66 0.05
CA SER A 100 0.51 22.41 0.82
C SER A 100 1.49 21.35 0.29
N VAL A 101 1.77 21.34 -1.01
CA VAL A 101 2.68 20.38 -1.68
C VAL A 101 4.12 20.89 -1.77
N VAL A 102 4.33 22.21 -1.82
CA VAL A 102 5.65 22.86 -1.83
C VAL A 102 6.17 22.98 -0.40
N SER A 103 5.30 23.20 0.60
CA SER A 103 5.72 23.09 2.01
C SER A 103 6.09 21.65 2.41
N SER A 104 5.67 20.64 1.64
CA SER A 104 6.09 19.24 1.85
C SER A 104 7.32 18.84 1.03
N ASN A 105 7.79 19.69 0.10
CA ASN A 105 8.88 19.36 -0.83
C ASN A 105 10.21 20.09 -0.53
N ASP A 106 10.24 21.03 0.41
CA ASP A 106 11.47 21.75 0.78
C ASP A 106 12.20 21.15 2.01
N GLU A 107 11.77 19.99 2.54
CA GLU A 107 12.38 19.33 3.72
C GLU A 107 13.12 18.01 3.42
N GLU A 108 13.44 17.70 2.16
CA GLU A 108 14.08 16.41 1.80
C GLU A 108 15.62 16.41 1.73
N GLU A 109 16.32 17.50 2.11
CA GLU A 109 17.81 17.52 2.12
C GLU A 109 18.46 17.94 3.45
N ASP A 110 17.92 17.52 4.60
CA ASP A 110 18.68 17.52 5.86
C ASP A 110 18.27 16.32 6.74
N PHE A 111 18.50 15.11 6.22
CA PHE A 111 18.43 13.88 7.03
C PHE A 111 19.63 13.85 8.00
N LEU A 112 19.46 14.54 9.13
CA LEU A 112 20.04 14.37 10.47
C LEU A 112 20.27 15.75 11.10
N PRO A 113 19.40 16.23 12.02
CA PRO A 113 19.71 17.43 12.75
C PRO A 113 20.84 17.15 13.75
N HIS A 114 22.06 17.56 13.40
CA HIS A 114 23.01 18.02 14.39
C HIS A 114 22.59 19.42 14.86
N SER A 115 21.66 19.51 15.81
CA SER A 115 21.52 20.74 16.58
C SER A 115 20.85 20.54 17.94
N LYS A 116 21.36 21.29 18.93
CA LYS A 116 20.83 21.47 20.28
C LYS A 116 19.55 22.34 20.25
N THR A 117 18.53 21.93 19.51
CA THR A 117 17.22 22.60 19.52
C THR A 117 16.33 21.97 20.60
N ALA A 118 15.74 22.82 21.44
CA ALA A 118 14.78 22.43 22.46
C ALA A 118 13.62 21.63 21.83
N ALA A 119 13.13 20.61 22.55
CA ALA A 119 12.03 19.77 22.10
C ALA A 119 10.82 20.62 21.66
N PRO A 120 10.13 20.24 20.56
CA PRO A 120 8.91 20.94 20.15
C PRO A 120 7.89 20.94 21.28
N SER A 121 7.22 22.08 21.48
CA SER A 121 6.19 22.25 22.52
C SER A 121 5.07 21.22 22.35
N GLN A 122 4.62 20.62 23.46
CA GLN A 122 3.50 19.68 23.49
C GLN A 122 2.29 20.22 22.70
N CYS A 123 1.70 19.39 21.85
CA CYS A 123 0.49 19.76 21.11
C CYS A 123 -0.61 20.20 22.07
N SER A 124 -1.14 21.41 21.92
CA SER A 124 -2.11 22.01 22.85
C SER A 124 -3.48 21.31 22.86
N LEU A 125 -3.75 20.40 21.91
CA LEU A 125 -4.97 19.57 21.86
C LEU A 125 -4.91 18.35 22.81
N LEU A 126 -3.74 18.12 23.41
CA LEU A 126 -3.42 16.91 24.14
C LEU A 126 -3.28 17.30 25.63
N GLY A 127 -4.35 17.11 26.41
CA GLY A 127 -4.35 17.40 27.85
C GLY A 127 -3.29 16.60 28.62
N PRO A 128 -2.81 17.11 29.77
CA PRO A 128 -1.77 16.46 30.55
C PRO A 128 -2.26 15.10 31.07
N THR A 129 -1.52 14.05 30.73
CA THR A 129 -1.66 12.75 31.40
C THR A 129 -0.43 12.58 32.28
N GLU A 130 -0.64 12.39 33.58
CA GLU A 130 0.45 11.95 34.48
C GLU A 130 0.96 10.60 33.97
N VAL A 131 2.21 10.57 33.50
CA VAL A 131 2.88 9.31 33.16
C VAL A 131 3.37 8.71 34.48
N PRO A 132 2.91 7.52 34.88
CA PRO A 132 3.45 6.86 36.07
C PRO A 132 4.96 6.67 35.90
N SER A 133 5.75 7.14 36.86
CA SER A 133 7.21 6.95 36.83
C SER A 133 7.52 5.51 37.25
N GLU A 134 7.65 4.62 36.27
CA GLU A 134 8.22 3.29 36.50
C GLU A 134 9.65 3.48 37.03
N LYS A 135 9.95 3.00 38.25
CA LYS A 135 11.31 3.10 38.83
C LYS A 135 12.23 2.14 38.07
N LEU A 136 13.05 2.69 37.18
CA LEU A 136 14.05 1.93 36.45
C LEU A 136 15.32 1.75 37.30
N PRO A 137 16.15 0.72 36.99
CA PRO A 137 17.51 0.67 37.50
C PRO A 137 18.27 1.97 37.21
N GLU A 138 19.15 2.38 38.13
CA GLU A 138 19.90 3.64 38.01
C GLU A 138 20.69 3.75 36.69
N GLU A 139 21.27 2.64 36.24
CA GLU A 139 21.98 2.56 34.95
C GLU A 139 21.04 2.83 33.76
N ASP A 140 19.81 2.32 33.79
CA ASP A 140 18.82 2.55 32.72
C ASP A 140 18.32 4.01 32.75
N GLU A 141 18.18 4.61 33.93
CA GLU A 141 17.82 6.03 34.09
C GLU A 141 18.86 6.96 33.47
N GLU A 142 20.15 6.65 33.66
CA GLU A 142 21.24 7.39 33.04
C GLU A 142 21.19 7.27 31.51
N ILE A 143 20.97 6.05 30.99
CA ILE A 143 20.88 5.82 29.54
C ILE A 143 19.67 6.55 28.95
N VAL A 144 18.50 6.47 29.58
CA VAL A 144 17.32 7.22 29.16
C VAL A 144 17.63 8.73 29.14
N SER A 145 18.30 9.25 30.17
CA SER A 145 18.71 10.66 30.23
C SER A 145 19.70 11.04 29.12
N MET A 146 20.61 10.14 28.76
CA MET A 146 21.52 10.33 27.62
C MET A 146 20.78 10.35 26.27
N VAL A 147 19.77 9.49 26.09
CA VAL A 147 18.92 9.48 24.89
C VAL A 147 18.09 10.76 24.80
N LEU A 148 17.43 11.16 25.89
CA LEU A 148 16.65 12.41 25.97
C LEU A 148 17.50 13.65 25.71
N GLY A 149 18.73 13.66 26.24
CA GLY A 149 19.69 14.74 26.04
C GLY A 149 20.40 14.73 24.68
N GLY A 150 20.06 13.80 23.78
CA GLY A 150 20.69 13.66 22.46
C GLY A 150 22.16 13.20 22.49
N LYS A 151 22.68 12.78 23.65
CA LYS A 151 24.05 12.28 23.81
C LYS A 151 24.22 10.86 23.27
N MET A 152 23.14 10.07 23.28
CA MET A 152 23.10 8.72 22.72
C MET A 152 21.97 8.61 21.69
N PRO A 153 22.28 8.46 20.39
CA PRO A 153 21.27 8.22 19.38
C PRO A 153 20.52 6.91 19.62
N SER A 154 19.18 6.94 19.55
CA SER A 154 18.34 5.78 19.89
C SER A 154 18.60 4.55 19.00
N TYR A 155 19.00 4.73 17.75
CA TYR A 155 19.28 3.62 16.82
C TYR A 155 20.57 2.85 17.15
N LEU A 156 21.41 3.36 18.06
CA LEU A 156 22.63 2.69 18.49
C LEU A 156 22.44 1.81 19.73
N LEU A 157 21.27 1.86 20.37
CA LEU A 157 21.03 1.19 21.66
C LEU A 157 21.30 -0.31 21.59
N GLU A 158 20.85 -1.00 20.55
CA GLU A 158 21.08 -2.44 20.37
C GLU A 158 22.58 -2.75 20.33
N SER A 159 23.36 -1.99 19.56
CA SER A 159 24.81 -2.18 19.43
C SER A 159 25.60 -1.82 20.69
N LYS A 160 25.12 -0.85 21.48
CA LYS A 160 25.81 -0.35 22.68
C LYS A 160 25.52 -1.19 23.90
N LEU A 161 24.30 -1.68 24.02
CA LEU A 161 23.85 -2.44 25.18
C LEU A 161 24.09 -3.94 25.01
N GLY A 162 24.16 -4.44 23.77
CA GLY A 162 24.27 -5.87 23.49
C GLY A 162 23.02 -6.68 23.87
N ASP A 163 21.92 -5.99 24.22
CA ASP A 163 20.64 -6.57 24.62
C ASP A 163 19.52 -5.82 23.88
N CYS A 164 18.90 -6.49 22.91
CA CYS A 164 17.90 -5.89 22.04
C CYS A 164 16.58 -5.61 22.77
N ARG A 165 16.22 -6.44 23.77
CA ARG A 165 15.02 -6.23 24.59
C ARG A 165 15.20 -5.02 25.50
N ARG A 166 16.37 -4.90 26.16
CA ARG A 166 16.72 -3.73 26.99
C ARG A 166 16.75 -2.46 26.15
N ALA A 167 17.33 -2.51 24.94
CA ALA A 167 17.32 -1.39 24.01
C ALA A 167 15.90 -0.91 23.66
N ALA A 168 15.00 -1.83 23.33
CA ALA A 168 13.60 -1.51 23.06
C ALA A 168 12.90 -0.90 24.28
N GLY A 169 13.15 -1.43 25.47
CA GLY A 169 12.60 -0.91 26.74
C GLY A 169 13.05 0.52 27.04
N ILE A 170 14.35 0.79 26.94
CA ILE A 170 14.93 2.14 27.14
C ILE A 170 14.35 3.11 26.12
N ARG A 171 14.25 2.71 24.85
CA ARG A 171 13.64 3.53 23.79
C ARG A 171 12.18 3.86 24.10
N ARG A 172 11.40 2.87 24.55
CA ARG A 172 10.00 3.03 24.95
C ARG A 172 9.86 4.05 26.08
N VAL A 173 10.69 3.96 27.12
CA VAL A 173 10.67 4.92 28.25
C VAL A 173 11.06 6.32 27.79
N ALA A 174 12.14 6.44 27.01
CA ALA A 174 12.58 7.73 26.49
C ALA A 174 11.46 8.39 25.67
N LEU A 175 10.80 7.62 24.79
CA LEU A 175 9.66 8.11 24.00
C LEU A 175 8.49 8.57 24.89
N SER A 176 8.14 7.81 25.92
CA SER A 176 7.09 8.18 26.87
C SER A 176 7.40 9.50 27.59
N ARG A 177 8.66 9.71 27.99
CA ARG A 177 9.11 10.96 28.65
C ARG A 177 9.16 12.14 27.69
N MET A 178 9.60 11.93 26.44
CA MET A 178 9.60 12.98 25.40
C MET A 178 8.19 13.47 25.08
N THR A 179 7.24 12.54 25.01
CA THR A 179 5.86 12.82 24.57
C THR A 179 4.92 13.17 25.72
N GLY A 180 5.27 12.81 26.96
CA GLY A 180 4.36 12.88 28.11
C GLY A 180 3.19 11.90 28.02
N ARG A 181 3.34 10.81 27.26
CA ARG A 181 2.30 9.79 27.02
C ARG A 181 2.78 8.41 27.46
N ASN A 182 1.85 7.58 27.95
CA ASN A 182 2.12 6.19 28.30
C ASN A 182 1.88 5.28 27.07
N LEU A 183 2.63 4.18 27.00
CA LEU A 183 2.51 3.11 26.00
C LEU A 183 2.03 1.80 26.63
N GLU A 184 1.28 1.90 27.73
CA GLU A 184 0.63 0.77 28.39
C GLU A 184 -0.30 0.05 27.41
N GLY A 185 -0.27 -1.29 27.47
CA GLY A 185 -0.96 -2.15 26.51
C GLY A 185 -0.15 -2.51 25.26
N LEU A 186 1.01 -1.88 25.01
CA LEU A 186 1.98 -2.37 24.03
C LEU A 186 2.97 -3.33 24.72
N PRO A 187 2.90 -4.64 24.46
CA PRO A 187 3.79 -5.61 25.09
C PRO A 187 5.25 -5.36 24.70
N LEU A 188 6.13 -5.52 25.70
CA LEU A 188 7.57 -5.51 25.52
C LEU A 188 8.14 -6.93 25.63
N ASP A 189 7.64 -7.73 26.58
CA ASP A 189 8.14 -9.08 26.84
C ASP A 189 7.48 -10.16 25.97
N GLY A 190 8.13 -11.31 25.86
CA GLY A 190 7.65 -12.45 25.06
C GLY A 190 7.94 -12.37 23.57
N PHE A 191 8.80 -11.44 23.15
CA PHE A 191 9.26 -11.28 21.76
C PHE A 191 10.79 -11.39 21.67
N ASN A 192 11.27 -12.11 20.66
CA ASN A 192 12.70 -12.26 20.38
C ASN A 192 13.15 -11.07 19.52
N TYR A 193 13.70 -10.03 20.16
CA TYR A 193 14.15 -8.81 19.45
C TYR A 193 15.42 -9.05 18.63
N GLU A 194 16.25 -10.02 18.99
CA GLU A 194 17.42 -10.40 18.20
C GLU A 194 17.00 -10.88 16.79
N SER A 195 15.83 -11.51 16.67
CA SER A 195 15.32 -12.04 15.39
C SER A 195 14.88 -10.98 14.38
N ILE A 196 14.67 -9.72 14.80
CA ILE A 196 14.30 -8.61 13.92
C ILE A 196 15.45 -7.67 13.58
N LEU A 197 16.55 -7.73 14.33
CA LEU A 197 17.67 -6.80 14.22
C LEU A 197 18.31 -6.85 12.83
N GLY A 198 18.32 -5.71 12.15
CA GLY A 198 18.93 -5.54 10.82
C GLY A 198 18.19 -6.28 9.69
N GLN A 199 16.96 -6.73 9.93
CA GLN A 199 16.23 -7.56 8.97
C GLN A 199 14.74 -7.19 8.83
N CYS A 200 14.03 -6.96 9.94
CA CYS A 200 12.56 -6.82 9.91
C CYS A 200 12.03 -5.46 10.39
N CYS A 201 12.68 -4.83 11.37
CA CYS A 201 12.22 -3.57 11.94
C CYS A 201 13.36 -2.84 12.66
N GLU A 202 13.45 -1.53 12.45
CA GLU A 202 14.35 -0.63 13.15
C GLU A 202 13.65 0.03 14.34
N LEU A 203 14.43 0.44 15.34
CA LEU A 203 13.93 1.21 16.49
C LEU A 203 12.71 0.59 17.23
N PRO A 204 12.70 -0.73 17.54
CA PRO A 204 11.55 -1.35 18.19
C PRO A 204 11.26 -0.74 19.58
N ILE A 205 9.98 -0.59 19.91
CA ILE A 205 9.49 -0.14 21.23
C ILE A 205 8.52 -1.15 21.86
N GLY A 206 8.35 -2.31 21.24
CA GLY A 206 7.36 -3.32 21.55
C GLY A 206 6.87 -4.02 20.27
N TYR A 207 5.77 -4.74 20.36
CA TYR A 207 5.13 -5.40 19.21
C TYR A 207 3.60 -5.38 19.34
N VAL A 208 2.90 -5.41 18.21
CA VAL A 208 1.43 -5.44 18.19
C VAL A 208 0.94 -6.89 18.17
N GLN A 209 0.00 -7.21 19.06
CA GLN A 209 -0.68 -8.50 19.07
C GLN A 209 -1.89 -8.46 18.13
N LEU A 210 -1.94 -9.37 17.16
CA LEU A 210 -3.08 -9.55 16.25
C LEU A 210 -3.75 -10.90 16.51
N PRO A 211 -5.08 -10.97 16.65
CA PRO A 211 -5.79 -12.24 16.75
C PRO A 211 -5.56 -13.09 15.51
N VAL A 212 -5.33 -14.39 15.70
CA VAL A 212 -5.19 -15.36 14.60
C VAL A 212 -6.28 -16.42 14.72
N GLY A 213 -7.02 -16.62 13.63
CA GLY A 213 -7.98 -17.71 13.48
C GLY A 213 -7.57 -18.68 12.37
N ILE A 214 -8.24 -19.84 12.35
CA ILE A 214 -8.04 -20.87 11.32
C ILE A 214 -9.34 -21.06 10.53
N ALA A 215 -9.25 -21.07 9.20
CA ALA A 215 -10.33 -21.47 8.31
C ALA A 215 -9.98 -22.80 7.63
N GLY A 216 -10.86 -23.81 7.72
CA GLY A 216 -10.63 -25.08 7.05
C GLY A 216 -11.46 -26.26 7.56
N PRO A 217 -11.24 -27.46 7.00
CA PRO A 217 -10.24 -27.73 5.97
C PRO A 217 -10.63 -27.13 4.60
N LEU A 218 -9.70 -26.43 3.96
CA LEU A 218 -9.75 -26.11 2.54
C LEU A 218 -9.26 -27.35 1.77
N VAL A 219 -10.17 -28.03 1.06
CA VAL A 219 -9.81 -29.14 0.18
C VAL A 219 -9.37 -28.55 -1.16
N LEU A 220 -8.07 -28.62 -1.46
CA LEU A 220 -7.43 -28.04 -2.63
C LEU A 220 -6.46 -29.04 -3.25
N ASP A 221 -6.58 -29.30 -4.54
CA ASP A 221 -5.69 -30.20 -5.31
C ASP A 221 -5.56 -31.59 -4.65
N GLY A 222 -6.68 -32.11 -4.13
CA GLY A 222 -6.75 -33.40 -3.45
C GLY A 222 -6.14 -33.42 -2.03
N ARG A 223 -5.74 -32.28 -1.47
CA ARG A 223 -5.16 -32.15 -0.13
C ARG A 223 -5.99 -31.25 0.77
N GLN A 224 -5.79 -31.33 2.09
CA GLN A 224 -6.47 -30.49 3.07
C GLN A 224 -5.51 -29.47 3.67
N TYR A 225 -5.93 -28.21 3.71
CA TYR A 225 -5.18 -27.12 4.32
C TYR A 225 -6.02 -26.41 5.39
N TYR A 226 -5.39 -26.03 6.49
CA TYR A 226 -5.97 -25.20 7.53
C TYR A 226 -5.36 -23.81 7.43
N VAL A 227 -6.12 -22.88 6.86
CA VAL A 227 -5.61 -21.57 6.44
C VAL A 227 -5.54 -20.63 7.65
N PRO A 228 -4.34 -20.17 8.05
CA PRO A 228 -4.19 -19.22 9.14
C PRO A 228 -4.50 -17.80 8.67
N MET A 229 -5.25 -17.07 9.49
CA MET A 229 -5.76 -15.73 9.18
C MET A 229 -5.59 -14.81 10.38
N ALA A 230 -4.68 -13.84 10.28
CA ALA A 230 -4.47 -12.81 11.31
C ALA A 230 -5.33 -11.58 10.98
N THR A 231 -6.31 -11.27 11.82
CA THR A 231 -7.27 -10.18 11.54
C THR A 231 -7.96 -9.68 12.80
N THR A 232 -8.37 -8.42 12.76
CA THR A 232 -9.27 -7.82 13.75
C THR A 232 -10.69 -7.62 13.19
N GLU A 233 -10.94 -7.98 11.94
CA GLU A 233 -12.27 -7.89 11.33
C GLU A 233 -13.14 -9.08 11.78
N GLY A 234 -14.18 -8.77 12.56
CA GLY A 234 -15.19 -9.76 12.94
C GLY A 234 -15.88 -10.38 11.70
N CYS A 235 -16.31 -11.64 11.80
CA CYS A 235 -16.83 -12.48 10.72
C CYS A 235 -15.83 -12.99 9.68
N LEU A 236 -14.65 -12.38 9.48
CA LEU A 236 -13.80 -12.73 8.33
C LEU A 236 -13.40 -14.21 8.30
N VAL A 237 -12.82 -14.71 9.40
CA VAL A 237 -12.39 -16.12 9.50
C VAL A 237 -13.60 -17.06 9.42
N ALA A 238 -14.70 -16.73 10.09
CA ALA A 238 -15.91 -17.56 10.09
C ALA A 238 -16.57 -17.65 8.70
N SER A 239 -16.60 -16.53 7.96
CA SER A 239 -17.10 -16.47 6.59
C SER A 239 -16.21 -17.30 5.66
N THR A 240 -14.90 -17.15 5.74
CA THR A 240 -13.95 -17.95 4.95
C THR A 240 -14.09 -19.44 5.26
N ASN A 241 -14.22 -19.80 6.54
CA ASN A 241 -14.43 -21.18 6.99
C ASN A 241 -15.73 -21.80 6.42
N ARG A 242 -16.81 -21.01 6.35
CA ARG A 242 -18.06 -21.44 5.68
C ARG A 242 -17.87 -21.69 4.19
N GLY A 243 -17.03 -20.89 3.52
CA GLY A 243 -16.62 -21.11 2.13
C GLY A 243 -15.84 -22.41 1.95
N CYS A 244 -14.84 -22.65 2.80
CA CYS A 244 -14.07 -23.90 2.81
C CYS A 244 -14.99 -25.11 2.96
N LYS A 245 -15.98 -25.03 3.86
CA LYS A 245 -16.99 -26.08 4.05
C LYS A 245 -17.79 -26.36 2.77
N ALA A 246 -18.26 -25.33 2.07
CA ALA A 246 -19.03 -25.49 0.84
C ALA A 246 -18.19 -26.14 -0.28
N ILE A 247 -16.93 -25.74 -0.40
CA ILE A 247 -15.96 -26.33 -1.34
C ILE A 247 -15.73 -27.81 -0.99
N ALA A 248 -15.42 -28.10 0.27
CA ALA A 248 -15.13 -29.46 0.72
C ALA A 248 -16.32 -30.42 0.52
N GLU A 249 -17.54 -30.01 0.89
CA GLU A 249 -18.74 -30.83 0.70
C GLU A 249 -19.12 -31.03 -0.79
N SER A 250 -18.53 -30.24 -1.69
CA SER A 250 -18.75 -30.35 -3.14
C SER A 250 -17.62 -31.06 -3.89
N GLY A 251 -16.60 -31.59 -3.18
CA GLY A 251 -15.52 -32.39 -3.76
C GLY A 251 -14.16 -31.70 -3.81
N GLY A 252 -14.06 -30.44 -3.34
CA GLY A 252 -12.82 -29.68 -3.31
C GLY A 252 -12.66 -28.70 -4.47
N ALA A 253 -11.59 -27.91 -4.40
CA ALA A 253 -11.16 -26.98 -5.42
C ALA A 253 -9.90 -27.48 -6.13
N MET A 254 -9.65 -26.94 -7.31
CA MET A 254 -8.47 -27.18 -8.13
C MET A 254 -7.74 -25.85 -8.40
N SER A 255 -6.41 -25.84 -8.38
CA SER A 255 -5.61 -24.66 -8.69
C SER A 255 -4.45 -24.90 -9.64
N MET A 256 -4.14 -23.88 -10.44
CA MET A 256 -3.05 -23.90 -11.43
C MET A 256 -2.21 -22.64 -11.29
N VAL A 257 -0.91 -22.81 -11.16
CA VAL A 257 0.06 -21.71 -11.29
C VAL A 257 0.40 -21.51 -12.76
N LEU A 258 0.01 -20.37 -13.30
CA LEU A 258 0.14 -20.03 -14.72
C LEU A 258 1.47 -19.32 -15.03
N ARG A 259 1.99 -18.55 -14.06
CA ARG A 259 3.28 -17.83 -14.14
C ARG A 259 3.93 -17.77 -12.76
N ASP A 260 5.26 -17.74 -12.73
CA ASP A 260 6.07 -17.57 -11.51
C ASP A 260 7.32 -16.73 -11.86
N GLY A 261 7.22 -15.42 -11.67
CA GLY A 261 8.26 -14.46 -12.00
C GLY A 261 8.08 -13.13 -11.27
N MET A 262 9.01 -12.80 -10.37
CA MET A 262 9.08 -11.49 -9.74
C MET A 262 9.72 -10.49 -10.71
N THR A 263 9.38 -9.20 -10.56
CA THR A 263 9.83 -8.16 -11.49
C THR A 263 10.56 -7.00 -10.83
N ARG A 264 11.48 -6.41 -11.58
CA ARG A 264 12.11 -5.12 -11.28
C ARG A 264 12.25 -4.34 -12.58
N ALA A 265 11.94 -3.06 -12.55
CA ALA A 265 12.01 -2.22 -13.74
C ALA A 265 12.78 -0.93 -13.48
N PRO A 266 14.08 -0.84 -13.81
CA PRO A 266 14.81 0.41 -13.80
C PRO A 266 14.27 1.38 -14.84
N ALA A 267 14.49 2.67 -14.58
CA ALA A 267 14.35 3.72 -15.57
C ALA A 267 15.74 4.27 -15.91
N VAL A 268 16.06 4.27 -17.19
CA VAL A 268 17.30 4.81 -17.74
C VAL A 268 16.98 5.90 -18.76
N ARG A 269 17.93 6.79 -19.01
CA ARG A 269 17.76 7.96 -19.88
C ARG A 269 18.93 8.09 -20.84
N PHE A 270 18.63 8.57 -22.03
CA PHE A 270 19.61 8.84 -23.08
C PHE A 270 19.56 10.29 -23.58
N PRO A 271 20.56 10.74 -24.36
CA PRO A 271 20.53 12.05 -25.02
C PRO A 271 19.34 12.20 -25.99
N SER A 272 18.90 11.11 -26.63
CA SER A 272 17.82 11.13 -27.63
C SER A 272 16.91 9.90 -27.53
N ALA A 273 15.69 10.01 -28.07
CA ALA A 273 14.75 8.90 -28.18
C ALA A 273 15.26 7.78 -29.10
N SER A 274 16.00 8.14 -30.17
CA SER A 274 16.64 7.16 -31.06
C SER A 274 17.59 6.24 -30.28
N ARG A 275 18.40 6.84 -29.41
CA ARG A 275 19.38 6.10 -28.64
C ARG A 275 18.74 5.21 -27.57
N ALA A 276 17.68 5.69 -26.93
CA ALA A 276 16.86 4.84 -26.05
C ALA A 276 16.23 3.65 -26.82
N ALA A 277 15.81 3.87 -28.07
CA ALA A 277 15.29 2.81 -28.93
C ALA A 277 16.35 1.78 -29.35
N GLU A 278 17.61 2.19 -29.52
CA GLU A 278 18.72 1.27 -29.75
C GLU A 278 18.91 0.32 -28.55
N LEU A 279 18.89 0.84 -27.30
CA LEU A 279 18.95 -0.04 -26.13
C LEU A 279 17.71 -0.94 -26.03
N LYS A 280 16.51 -0.44 -26.33
CA LYS A 280 15.30 -1.29 -26.38
C LYS A 280 15.48 -2.46 -27.35
N ALA A 281 15.92 -2.18 -28.57
CA ALA A 281 16.15 -3.20 -29.59
C ALA A 281 17.22 -4.20 -29.14
N PHE A 282 18.28 -3.72 -28.48
CA PHE A 282 19.31 -4.59 -27.90
C PHE A 282 18.74 -5.51 -26.81
N MET A 283 17.99 -4.96 -25.85
CA MET A 283 17.45 -5.70 -24.70
C MET A 283 16.39 -6.73 -25.06
N GLU A 284 15.61 -6.48 -26.13
CA GLU A 284 14.55 -7.37 -26.61
C GLU A 284 15.00 -8.29 -27.75
N SER A 285 16.25 -8.18 -28.21
CA SER A 285 16.81 -9.10 -29.21
C SER A 285 17.03 -10.48 -28.59
N PRO A 286 16.48 -11.55 -29.19
CA PRO A 286 16.75 -12.93 -28.74
C PRO A 286 18.24 -13.28 -28.72
N GLU A 287 19.03 -12.71 -29.63
CA GLU A 287 20.47 -12.96 -29.74
C GLU A 287 21.25 -12.46 -28.52
N ASN A 288 20.74 -11.42 -27.84
CA ASN A 288 21.39 -10.84 -26.68
C ASN A 288 20.88 -11.42 -25.35
N PHE A 289 19.72 -12.07 -25.36
CA PHE A 289 19.07 -12.56 -24.14
C PHE A 289 19.95 -13.53 -23.35
N ASP A 290 20.67 -14.44 -24.03
CA ASP A 290 21.54 -15.40 -23.36
C ASP A 290 22.67 -14.71 -22.58
N THR A 291 23.30 -13.69 -23.18
CA THR A 291 24.33 -12.88 -22.51
C THR A 291 23.74 -12.13 -21.31
N LEU A 292 22.60 -11.46 -21.49
CA LEU A 292 21.92 -10.74 -20.41
C LEU A 292 21.53 -11.69 -19.27
N SER A 293 21.04 -12.88 -19.59
CA SER A 293 20.66 -13.91 -18.64
C SER A 293 21.89 -14.41 -17.86
N VAL A 294 23.02 -14.66 -18.51
CA VAL A 294 24.26 -15.06 -17.84
C VAL A 294 24.71 -13.98 -16.85
N ILE A 295 24.71 -12.70 -17.24
CA ILE A 295 25.11 -11.59 -16.36
C ILE A 295 24.15 -11.45 -15.18
N PHE A 296 22.84 -11.48 -15.44
CA PHE A 296 21.81 -11.38 -14.42
C PHE A 296 21.91 -12.53 -13.40
N ASN A 297 22.04 -13.77 -13.89
CA ASN A 297 21.97 -14.98 -13.07
C ASN A 297 23.22 -15.18 -12.19
N ARG A 298 24.34 -14.50 -12.48
CA ARG A 298 25.52 -14.48 -11.58
C ARG A 298 25.22 -13.86 -10.21
N SER A 299 24.15 -13.07 -10.09
CA SER A 299 23.78 -12.43 -8.83
C SER A 299 23.34 -13.41 -7.73
N SER A 300 22.82 -14.59 -8.11
CA SER A 300 22.22 -15.56 -7.18
C SER A 300 22.09 -16.96 -7.79
N ARG A 301 22.25 -17.99 -6.95
CA ARG A 301 22.02 -19.39 -7.35
C ARG A 301 20.56 -19.70 -7.72
N PHE A 302 19.61 -18.88 -7.26
CA PHE A 302 18.17 -19.08 -7.50
C PHE A 302 17.58 -18.16 -8.57
N ALA A 303 18.22 -17.01 -8.82
CA ALA A 303 17.73 -16.05 -9.79
C ALA A 303 17.87 -16.60 -11.21
N ARG A 304 16.77 -16.75 -11.94
CA ARG A 304 16.81 -17.06 -13.37
C ARG A 304 15.99 -16.04 -14.14
N LEU A 305 16.66 -15.23 -14.94
CA LEU A 305 16.03 -14.30 -15.87
C LEU A 305 15.14 -15.08 -16.85
N GLN A 306 13.87 -14.68 -16.94
CA GLN A 306 12.86 -15.30 -17.80
C GLN A 306 12.52 -14.41 -19.00
N GLY A 307 12.63 -13.09 -18.86
CA GLY A 307 12.29 -12.15 -19.91
C GLY A 307 12.62 -10.71 -19.55
N VAL A 308 12.70 -9.87 -20.57
CA VAL A 308 12.84 -8.42 -20.44
C VAL A 308 11.79 -7.77 -21.34
N HIS A 309 11.03 -6.83 -20.77
CA HIS A 309 10.03 -6.06 -21.50
C HIS A 309 10.30 -4.57 -21.34
N CYS A 310 10.47 -3.86 -22.46
CA CYS A 310 10.85 -2.46 -22.45
C CYS A 310 9.72 -1.54 -22.89
N ALA A 311 9.54 -0.41 -22.19
CA ALA A 311 8.66 0.68 -22.58
C ALA A 311 9.44 2.00 -22.72
N ILE A 312 9.18 2.79 -23.77
CA ILE A 312 9.84 4.08 -24.02
C ILE A 312 8.87 5.23 -23.72
N ALA A 313 9.38 6.27 -23.06
CA ALA A 313 8.71 7.56 -22.96
C ALA A 313 9.70 8.68 -23.30
N GLY A 314 9.63 9.17 -24.54
CA GLY A 314 10.61 10.14 -25.07
C GLY A 314 12.01 9.54 -25.10
N ARG A 315 12.95 10.13 -24.36
CA ARG A 315 14.35 9.65 -24.24
C ARG A 315 14.61 8.78 -23.00
N ASN A 316 13.55 8.38 -22.30
CA ASN A 316 13.62 7.48 -21.15
C ASN A 316 13.17 6.07 -21.58
N LEU A 317 13.83 5.06 -21.03
CA LEU A 317 13.53 3.65 -21.22
C LEU A 317 13.26 2.99 -19.86
N TYR A 318 12.13 2.30 -19.75
CA TYR A 318 11.73 1.52 -18.59
C TYR A 318 11.88 0.04 -18.94
N VAL A 319 12.75 -0.67 -18.24
CA VAL A 319 13.18 -2.03 -18.62
C VAL A 319 12.69 -3.03 -17.59
N ARG A 320 11.54 -3.68 -17.80
CA ARG A 320 10.95 -4.62 -16.85
C ARG A 320 11.58 -6.01 -16.99
N PHE A 321 12.45 -6.35 -16.06
CA PHE A 321 13.03 -7.69 -15.93
C PHE A 321 12.06 -8.61 -15.18
N THR A 322 11.87 -9.83 -15.68
CA THR A 322 11.09 -10.89 -15.04
C THR A 322 12.00 -12.05 -14.70
N CYS A 323 11.94 -12.54 -13.46
CA CYS A 323 12.89 -13.52 -12.94
C CYS A 323 12.23 -14.49 -11.95
N SER A 324 12.59 -15.78 -12.01
CA SER A 324 12.25 -16.72 -10.94
C SER A 324 13.20 -16.55 -9.74
N THR A 325 12.69 -16.74 -8.54
CA THR A 325 13.39 -16.36 -7.29
C THR A 325 13.49 -17.51 -6.28
N GLY A 326 13.25 -18.74 -6.73
CA GLY A 326 13.08 -19.89 -5.85
C GLY A 326 11.90 -19.67 -4.91
N ASP A 327 12.08 -19.99 -3.63
CA ASP A 327 11.04 -19.86 -2.60
C ASP A 327 11.02 -18.49 -1.91
N ALA A 328 11.94 -17.58 -2.27
CA ALA A 328 11.87 -16.20 -1.81
C ALA A 328 10.87 -15.41 -2.66
N MET A 329 10.21 -14.41 -2.05
CA MET A 329 9.44 -13.42 -2.81
C MET A 329 10.38 -12.67 -3.79
N GLY A 330 11.61 -12.39 -3.33
CA GLY A 330 12.76 -12.22 -4.24
C GLY A 330 13.12 -10.79 -4.65
N MET A 331 12.46 -9.77 -4.10
CA MET A 331 12.71 -8.36 -4.48
C MET A 331 14.17 -7.91 -4.41
N ASN A 332 14.89 -8.28 -3.35
CA ASN A 332 16.32 -7.95 -3.22
C ASN A 332 17.19 -8.71 -4.24
N MET A 333 16.81 -9.97 -4.53
CA MET A 333 17.51 -10.82 -5.47
C MET A 333 17.39 -10.29 -6.90
N VAL A 334 16.17 -9.92 -7.31
CA VAL A 334 15.92 -9.36 -8.64
C VAL A 334 16.63 -8.01 -8.80
N SER A 335 16.56 -7.12 -7.80
CA SER A 335 17.27 -5.83 -7.85
C SER A 335 18.78 -5.98 -8.07
N LYS A 336 19.43 -6.95 -7.40
CA LYS A 336 20.86 -7.24 -7.59
C LYS A 336 21.16 -7.74 -9.01
N GLY A 337 20.32 -8.63 -9.54
CA GLY A 337 20.46 -9.12 -10.92
C GLY A 337 20.34 -8.00 -11.95
N VAL A 338 19.38 -7.09 -11.75
CA VAL A 338 19.23 -5.90 -12.59
C VAL A 338 20.46 -5.01 -12.53
N GLN A 339 21.00 -4.73 -11.33
CA GLN A 339 22.19 -3.90 -11.18
C GLN A 339 23.37 -4.46 -11.98
N ASN A 340 23.63 -5.76 -11.89
CA ASN A 340 24.68 -6.41 -12.68
C ASN A 340 24.51 -6.19 -14.19
N VAL A 341 23.27 -6.27 -14.70
CA VAL A 341 22.99 -6.05 -16.11
C VAL A 341 23.20 -4.59 -16.49
N LEU A 342 22.76 -3.64 -15.66
CA LEU A 342 22.99 -2.22 -15.90
C LEU A 342 24.48 -1.88 -15.93
N ASP A 343 25.26 -2.42 -14.99
CA ASP A 343 26.72 -2.23 -14.94
C ASP A 343 27.41 -2.82 -16.18
N PHE A 344 26.94 -3.97 -16.65
CA PHE A 344 27.44 -4.58 -17.90
C PHE A 344 27.13 -3.71 -19.12
N LEU A 345 25.92 -3.18 -19.22
CA LEU A 345 25.46 -2.36 -20.35
C LEU A 345 26.23 -1.03 -20.46
N GLN A 346 26.78 -0.51 -19.36
CA GLN A 346 27.58 0.73 -19.38
C GLN A 346 28.81 0.66 -20.30
N ASN A 347 29.29 -0.53 -20.66
CA ASN A 347 30.41 -0.68 -21.60
C ASN A 347 30.02 -0.30 -23.04
N ASP A 348 28.82 -0.72 -23.48
CA ASP A 348 28.33 -0.50 -24.86
C ASP A 348 27.38 0.71 -24.97
N PHE A 349 26.83 1.13 -23.83
CA PHE A 349 25.95 2.29 -23.68
C PHE A 349 26.49 3.25 -22.60
N PRO A 350 27.70 3.82 -22.76
CA PRO A 350 28.31 4.71 -21.77
C PRO A 350 27.56 6.04 -21.61
N ASP A 351 26.65 6.35 -22.54
CA ASP A 351 25.75 7.49 -22.53
C ASP A 351 24.42 7.21 -21.81
N MET A 352 24.26 6.01 -21.23
CA MET A 352 23.10 5.63 -20.43
C MET A 352 23.16 6.22 -19.02
N ASP A 353 22.25 7.13 -18.72
CA ASP A 353 22.03 7.70 -17.39
C ASP A 353 21.02 6.83 -16.62
N VAL A 354 21.49 6.08 -15.62
CA VAL A 354 20.62 5.23 -14.76
C VAL A 354 19.95 6.11 -13.72
N ILE A 355 18.68 6.45 -13.95
CA ILE A 355 17.92 7.35 -13.08
C ILE A 355 17.54 6.66 -11.77
N THR A 356 17.08 5.41 -11.89
CA THR A 356 16.67 4.62 -10.73
C THR A 356 16.59 3.15 -11.08
N ILE A 357 16.87 2.28 -10.11
CA ILE A 357 16.67 0.83 -10.22
C ILE A 357 15.18 0.45 -10.26
N SER A 358 14.29 1.35 -9.82
CA SER A 358 12.85 1.11 -9.70
C SER A 358 12.06 2.30 -10.24
N GLY A 359 11.91 2.37 -11.56
CA GLY A 359 11.15 3.38 -12.29
C GLY A 359 9.63 3.19 -12.26
N ASN A 360 9.09 2.56 -11.21
CA ASN A 360 7.67 2.24 -11.02
C ASN A 360 7.00 1.35 -12.09
N PHE A 361 7.74 0.85 -13.09
CA PHE A 361 7.22 -0.07 -14.11
C PHE A 361 7.30 -1.56 -13.70
N CYS A 362 7.70 -1.85 -12.44
CA CYS A 362 7.71 -3.22 -11.91
C CYS A 362 6.30 -3.83 -11.96
N SER A 363 5.22 -3.19 -11.47
CA SER A 363 5.14 -2.13 -10.43
C SER A 363 5.09 -2.78 -9.04
N ASP A 364 5.50 -2.09 -7.97
CA ASP A 364 5.57 -2.69 -6.63
C ASP A 364 4.86 -1.84 -5.59
N LYS A 365 3.87 -2.41 -4.87
CA LYS A 365 3.02 -1.78 -3.87
C LYS A 365 2.18 -0.61 -4.42
N LYS A 366 1.88 -0.62 -5.73
CA LYS A 366 1.05 0.39 -6.40
C LYS A 366 0.08 -0.27 -7.38
N PRO A 367 -1.19 0.16 -7.46
CA PRO A 367 -2.11 -0.39 -8.44
C PRO A 367 -1.61 -0.07 -9.85
N ALA A 368 -1.36 -1.11 -10.66
CA ALA A 368 -0.79 -0.94 -11.99
C ALA A 368 -1.29 -2.00 -12.99
N ALA A 369 -1.69 -1.53 -14.18
CA ALA A 369 -2.28 -2.37 -15.21
C ALA A 369 -1.28 -3.40 -15.75
N VAL A 370 0.01 -3.05 -15.76
CA VAL A 370 1.06 -3.99 -16.18
C VAL A 370 1.06 -5.26 -15.32
N ASN A 371 0.79 -5.17 -14.02
CA ASN A 371 0.74 -6.35 -13.15
C ASN A 371 -0.55 -7.15 -13.34
N TRP A 372 -1.66 -6.49 -13.69
CA TRP A 372 -2.90 -7.16 -14.07
C TRP A 372 -2.76 -7.95 -15.39
N ILE A 373 -2.14 -7.35 -16.39
CA ILE A 373 -2.06 -7.89 -17.77
C ILE A 373 -0.90 -8.88 -17.89
N GLU A 374 0.30 -8.50 -17.44
CA GLU A 374 1.51 -9.29 -17.62
C GLU A 374 1.81 -10.21 -16.42
N GLY A 375 1.10 -10.04 -15.30
CA GLY A 375 1.37 -10.74 -14.06
C GLY A 375 2.62 -10.22 -13.33
N ARG A 376 2.75 -10.61 -12.05
CA ARG A 376 3.92 -10.34 -11.20
C ARG A 376 3.94 -11.27 -9.99
N GLY A 377 5.05 -11.91 -9.69
CA GLY A 377 5.07 -12.98 -8.69
C GLY A 377 4.41 -14.24 -9.26
N LYS A 378 3.40 -14.79 -8.57
CA LYS A 378 2.65 -15.96 -9.04
C LYS A 378 1.31 -15.56 -9.63
N SER A 379 1.05 -15.97 -10.87
CA SER A 379 -0.30 -15.91 -11.46
C SER A 379 -1.00 -17.24 -11.19
N VAL A 380 -2.15 -17.20 -10.51
CA VAL A 380 -2.89 -18.39 -10.09
C VAL A 380 -4.34 -18.31 -10.52
N VAL A 381 -4.88 -19.41 -11.04
CA VAL A 381 -6.33 -19.63 -11.14
C VAL A 381 -6.73 -20.72 -10.15
N CYS A 382 -7.86 -20.54 -9.48
CA CYS A 382 -8.45 -21.54 -8.59
C CYS A 382 -9.94 -21.64 -8.87
N GLU A 383 -10.46 -22.86 -8.98
CA GLU A 383 -11.87 -23.11 -9.32
C GLU A 383 -12.49 -24.23 -8.47
N ALA A 384 -13.81 -24.22 -8.38
CA ALA A 384 -14.61 -25.27 -7.77
C ALA A 384 -16.00 -25.36 -8.41
N VAL A 385 -16.60 -26.54 -8.33
CA VAL A 385 -18.04 -26.74 -8.58
C VAL A 385 -18.74 -26.92 -7.24
N ILE A 386 -19.76 -26.11 -6.97
CA ILE A 386 -20.56 -26.15 -5.74
C ILE A 386 -21.93 -26.69 -6.07
N LYS A 387 -22.29 -27.82 -5.46
CA LYS A 387 -23.53 -28.53 -5.76
C LYS A 387 -24.76 -27.78 -5.24
N GLU A 388 -25.89 -27.91 -5.94
CA GLU A 388 -27.16 -27.22 -5.63
C GLU A 388 -27.55 -27.31 -4.13
N GLU A 389 -27.49 -28.52 -3.58
CA GLU A 389 -27.85 -28.80 -2.20
C GLU A 389 -26.92 -28.10 -1.20
N VAL A 390 -25.65 -27.92 -1.57
CA VAL A 390 -24.66 -27.20 -0.76
C VAL A 390 -24.88 -25.70 -0.85
N VAL A 391 -25.20 -25.16 -2.03
CA VAL A 391 -25.59 -23.75 -2.19
C VAL A 391 -26.80 -23.43 -1.31
N LYS A 392 -27.84 -24.26 -1.34
CA LYS A 392 -29.04 -24.07 -0.51
C LYS A 392 -28.76 -24.27 0.98
N ARG A 393 -28.11 -25.38 1.36
CA ARG A 393 -27.92 -25.77 2.77
C ARG A 393 -26.82 -25.00 3.47
N VAL A 394 -25.67 -24.78 2.84
CA VAL A 394 -24.51 -24.12 3.46
C VAL A 394 -24.52 -22.64 3.15
N LEU A 395 -24.69 -22.26 1.88
CA LEU A 395 -24.60 -20.87 1.41
C LEU A 395 -25.91 -20.08 1.57
N LYS A 396 -27.02 -20.77 1.83
CA LYS A 396 -28.33 -20.17 2.17
C LYS A 396 -28.83 -19.22 1.08
N THR A 397 -28.58 -19.58 -0.18
CA THR A 397 -29.00 -18.85 -1.38
C THR A 397 -29.30 -19.86 -2.51
N ASN A 398 -29.42 -19.38 -3.75
CA ASN A 398 -29.55 -20.18 -4.97
C ASN A 398 -28.48 -19.75 -6.01
N VAL A 399 -28.29 -20.56 -7.07
CA VAL A 399 -27.27 -20.33 -8.11
C VAL A 399 -27.55 -19.09 -8.94
N GLU A 400 -28.80 -18.88 -9.35
CA GLU A 400 -29.22 -17.76 -10.19
C GLU A 400 -28.88 -16.41 -9.53
N SER A 401 -29.26 -16.24 -8.27
CA SER A 401 -28.98 -15.01 -7.51
C SER A 401 -27.47 -14.77 -7.31
N LEU A 402 -26.66 -15.83 -7.23
CA LEU A 402 -25.20 -15.70 -7.12
C LEU A 402 -24.57 -15.23 -8.43
N VAL A 403 -24.97 -15.82 -9.55
CA VAL A 403 -24.49 -15.44 -10.89
C VAL A 403 -24.91 -14.02 -11.23
N GLU A 404 -26.17 -13.66 -10.97
CA GLU A 404 -26.68 -12.30 -11.17
C GLU A 404 -25.90 -11.30 -10.30
N LEU A 405 -25.74 -11.57 -9.00
CA LEU A 405 -24.99 -10.70 -8.10
C LEU A 405 -23.54 -10.53 -8.56
N ASN A 406 -22.84 -11.59 -8.96
CA ASN A 406 -21.46 -11.49 -9.43
C ASN A 406 -21.37 -10.60 -10.67
N THR A 407 -22.30 -10.78 -11.62
CA THR A 407 -22.36 -10.00 -12.85
C THR A 407 -22.59 -8.52 -12.55
N ILE A 408 -23.56 -8.20 -11.71
CA ILE A 408 -23.91 -6.81 -11.39
C ILE A 408 -22.83 -6.16 -10.49
N LYS A 409 -22.32 -6.88 -9.50
CA LYS A 409 -21.40 -6.32 -8.48
C LYS A 409 -19.95 -6.37 -8.92
N ASN A 410 -19.41 -7.57 -9.11
CA ASN A 410 -17.98 -7.79 -9.32
C ASN A 410 -17.55 -7.39 -10.73
N LEU A 411 -18.43 -7.54 -11.74
CA LEU A 411 -18.12 -7.15 -13.12
C LEU A 411 -18.63 -5.74 -13.42
N ALA A 412 -19.95 -5.55 -13.56
CA ALA A 412 -20.53 -4.28 -14.00
C ALA A 412 -20.26 -3.14 -13.00
N GLY A 413 -20.41 -3.38 -11.70
CA GLY A 413 -20.14 -2.39 -10.65
C GLY A 413 -18.68 -1.95 -10.63
N SER A 414 -17.74 -2.89 -10.71
CA SER A 414 -16.31 -2.60 -10.81
C SER A 414 -15.94 -1.86 -12.09
N ALA A 415 -16.58 -2.21 -13.22
CA ALA A 415 -16.39 -1.50 -14.48
C ALA A 415 -16.88 -0.04 -14.40
N VAL A 416 -18.07 0.20 -13.81
CA VAL A 416 -18.59 1.55 -13.56
C VAL A 416 -17.68 2.34 -12.63
N ALA A 417 -17.05 1.68 -11.65
CA ALA A 417 -16.11 2.31 -10.74
C ALA A 417 -14.72 2.60 -11.37
N GLY A 418 -14.45 2.12 -12.59
CA GLY A 418 -13.11 2.22 -13.18
C GLY A 418 -12.06 1.41 -12.42
N SER A 419 -12.46 0.29 -11.81
CA SER A 419 -11.59 -0.56 -11.00
C SER A 419 -10.47 -1.19 -11.84
N LEU A 420 -9.25 -1.20 -11.30
CA LEU A 420 -8.09 -1.84 -11.90
C LEU A 420 -7.78 -3.13 -11.13
N GLY A 421 -8.00 -4.28 -11.76
CA GLY A 421 -7.76 -5.60 -11.17
C GLY A 421 -8.68 -5.98 -9.99
N GLY A 422 -9.59 -5.10 -9.57
CA GLY A 422 -10.54 -5.33 -8.48
C GLY A 422 -11.92 -5.80 -8.98
N PHE A 423 -11.98 -6.93 -9.68
CA PHE A 423 -13.23 -7.54 -10.17
C PHE A 423 -13.70 -8.67 -9.23
N ASN A 424 -13.70 -8.40 -7.94
CA ASN A 424 -13.96 -9.36 -6.86
C ASN A 424 -14.72 -8.70 -5.70
N ALA A 425 -15.10 -9.47 -4.69
CA ALA A 425 -15.82 -8.96 -3.53
C ALA A 425 -14.90 -8.49 -2.40
N HIS A 426 -13.95 -9.32 -1.97
CA HIS A 426 -13.05 -9.02 -0.85
C HIS A 426 -11.75 -9.83 -0.87
N ALA A 427 -11.15 -10.08 -2.04
CA ALA A 427 -9.88 -10.81 -2.14
C ALA A 427 -8.80 -10.21 -1.21
N SER A 428 -8.76 -8.87 -1.13
CA SER A 428 -7.86 -8.11 -0.24
C SER A 428 -7.97 -8.49 1.24
N ASN A 429 -9.17 -8.80 1.75
CA ASN A 429 -9.34 -9.21 3.15
C ASN A 429 -8.64 -10.54 3.42
N ILE A 430 -8.81 -11.50 2.52
CA ILE A 430 -8.24 -12.83 2.66
C ILE A 430 -6.72 -12.80 2.48
N VAL A 431 -6.24 -12.12 1.44
CA VAL A 431 -4.82 -11.94 1.16
C VAL A 431 -4.12 -11.30 2.36
N SER A 432 -4.64 -10.17 2.87
CA SER A 432 -4.06 -9.49 4.04
C SER A 432 -3.99 -10.39 5.26
N ALA A 433 -5.07 -11.12 5.57
CA ALA A 433 -5.12 -11.96 6.76
C ALA A 433 -4.12 -13.12 6.69
N ILE A 434 -3.98 -13.75 5.53
CA ILE A 434 -2.99 -14.82 5.31
C ILE A 434 -1.57 -14.23 5.31
N PHE A 435 -1.36 -13.08 4.66
CA PHE A 435 -0.05 -12.44 4.54
C PHE A 435 0.54 -12.10 5.90
N ILE A 436 -0.25 -11.46 6.77
CA ILE A 436 0.17 -11.12 8.14
C ILE A 436 0.46 -12.40 8.94
N ALA A 437 -0.41 -13.41 8.84
CA ALA A 437 -0.21 -14.67 9.56
C ALA A 437 1.04 -15.43 9.10
N THR A 438 1.40 -15.35 7.82
CA THR A 438 2.49 -16.13 7.23
C THR A 438 3.77 -15.33 6.98
N GLY A 439 3.85 -14.09 7.47
CA GLY A 439 5.06 -13.26 7.43
C GLY A 439 5.40 -12.72 6.04
N GLN A 440 4.40 -12.55 5.19
CA GLN A 440 4.53 -11.86 3.91
C GLN A 440 4.54 -10.34 4.12
N ASP A 441 4.78 -9.57 3.06
CA ASP A 441 4.74 -8.10 3.10
C ASP A 441 3.29 -7.61 2.92
N PRO A 442 2.63 -7.05 3.95
CA PRO A 442 1.22 -6.66 3.85
C PRO A 442 0.98 -5.51 2.85
N ALA A 443 2.01 -4.71 2.52
CA ALA A 443 1.87 -3.65 1.54
C ALA A 443 1.74 -4.18 0.11
N GLN A 444 2.20 -5.42 -0.15
CA GLN A 444 2.01 -6.10 -1.44
C GLN A 444 0.57 -6.56 -1.67
N ASN A 445 -0.30 -6.49 -0.64
CA ASN A 445 -1.74 -6.71 -0.81
C ASN A 445 -2.36 -5.82 -1.90
N VAL A 446 -1.80 -4.63 -2.16
CA VAL A 446 -2.27 -3.72 -3.23
C VAL A 446 -2.40 -4.43 -4.58
N GLU A 447 -1.44 -5.28 -4.93
CA GLU A 447 -1.41 -5.98 -6.22
C GLU A 447 -1.68 -7.47 -6.06
N SER A 448 -1.29 -8.07 -4.95
CA SER A 448 -1.57 -9.48 -4.63
C SER A 448 -3.06 -9.75 -4.45
N SER A 449 -3.89 -8.72 -4.23
CA SER A 449 -5.34 -8.81 -4.21
C SER A 449 -6.04 -8.57 -5.56
N HIS A 450 -5.28 -8.30 -6.63
CA HIS A 450 -5.83 -8.31 -7.98
C HIS A 450 -6.48 -9.67 -8.22
N CYS A 451 -7.79 -9.64 -8.50
CA CYS A 451 -8.60 -10.83 -8.64
C CYS A 451 -9.82 -10.52 -9.51
N ILE A 452 -10.10 -11.43 -10.44
CA ILE A 452 -11.41 -11.53 -11.10
C ILE A 452 -12.12 -12.80 -10.63
N THR A 453 -13.35 -12.62 -10.15
CA THR A 453 -14.21 -13.71 -9.70
C THR A 453 -15.28 -13.98 -10.76
N MET A 454 -15.34 -15.21 -11.27
CA MET A 454 -16.29 -15.63 -12.30
C MET A 454 -17.21 -16.71 -11.73
N LEU A 455 -18.52 -16.57 -11.98
CA LEU A 455 -19.55 -17.50 -11.54
C LEU A 455 -20.41 -17.89 -12.74
N GLU A 456 -20.61 -19.19 -12.93
CA GLU A 456 -21.41 -19.73 -14.02
C GLU A 456 -22.37 -20.80 -13.50
N ALA A 457 -23.60 -20.79 -14.02
CA ALA A 457 -24.57 -21.83 -13.74
C ALA A 457 -24.32 -23.01 -14.68
N ILE A 458 -24.10 -24.20 -14.12
CA ILE A 458 -23.79 -25.41 -14.90
C ILE A 458 -24.78 -26.55 -14.59
N ASN A 459 -24.69 -27.67 -15.31
CA ASN A 459 -25.53 -28.85 -15.10
C ASN A 459 -27.05 -28.55 -15.13
N GLY A 460 -27.46 -27.69 -16.06
CA GLY A 460 -28.84 -27.23 -16.20
C GLY A 460 -29.25 -26.16 -15.18
N GLY A 461 -28.28 -25.42 -14.62
CA GLY A 461 -28.49 -24.36 -13.65
C GLY A 461 -28.58 -24.81 -12.19
N ARG A 462 -28.31 -26.10 -11.93
CA ARG A 462 -28.37 -26.68 -10.59
C ARG A 462 -27.11 -26.40 -9.78
N ASP A 463 -25.96 -26.55 -10.40
CA ASP A 463 -24.67 -26.39 -9.74
C ASP A 463 -24.02 -25.07 -10.15
N LEU A 464 -23.17 -24.55 -9.27
CA LEU A 464 -22.41 -23.33 -9.50
C LEU A 464 -20.96 -23.68 -9.81
N HIS A 465 -20.46 -23.31 -10.97
CA HIS A 465 -19.02 -23.16 -11.17
C HIS A 465 -18.60 -21.80 -10.64
N ILE A 466 -17.52 -21.77 -9.87
CA ILE A 466 -16.90 -20.55 -9.38
C ILE A 466 -15.39 -20.64 -9.63
N SER A 467 -14.80 -19.53 -10.09
CA SER A 467 -13.35 -19.39 -10.19
C SER A 467 -12.88 -18.02 -9.74
N VAL A 468 -11.63 -17.97 -9.29
CA VAL A 468 -10.87 -16.75 -9.04
C VAL A 468 -9.58 -16.81 -9.85
N THR A 469 -9.24 -15.71 -10.53
CA THR A 469 -7.96 -15.57 -11.23
C THR A 469 -7.19 -14.40 -10.65
N MET A 470 -6.02 -14.68 -10.09
CA MET A 470 -5.17 -13.75 -9.37
C MET A 470 -3.80 -13.66 -10.07
N PRO A 471 -3.58 -12.67 -10.96
CA PRO A 471 -2.41 -12.65 -11.83
C PRO A 471 -1.12 -12.22 -11.12
N SER A 472 -1.20 -11.63 -9.92
CA SER A 472 -0.07 -10.95 -9.31
C SER A 472 0.17 -11.25 -7.82
N ILE A 473 0.10 -12.52 -7.39
CA ILE A 473 0.33 -12.91 -5.99
C ILE A 473 1.83 -12.88 -5.66
N GLU A 474 2.24 -11.99 -4.78
CA GLU A 474 3.64 -11.81 -4.35
C GLU A 474 3.87 -12.48 -3.00
N VAL A 475 4.33 -13.73 -3.02
CA VAL A 475 4.60 -14.50 -1.81
C VAL A 475 5.96 -15.19 -1.84
N GLY A 476 6.48 -15.44 -0.65
CA GLY A 476 7.67 -16.25 -0.40
C GLY A 476 7.57 -17.01 0.91
N THR A 477 8.38 -18.04 1.06
CA THR A 477 8.46 -18.87 2.27
C THR A 477 9.83 -18.80 2.93
N VAL A 478 10.68 -17.89 2.43
CA VAL A 478 12.03 -17.58 2.91
C VAL A 478 12.27 -16.07 2.83
N GLY A 479 12.87 -15.52 3.88
CA GLY A 479 13.27 -14.11 3.96
C GLY A 479 12.15 -13.19 4.48
N GLY A 480 12.53 -11.98 4.91
CA GLY A 480 11.59 -11.04 5.51
C GLY A 480 10.94 -11.62 6.77
N GLY A 481 9.62 -11.39 6.93
CA GLY A 481 8.88 -11.82 8.11
C GLY A 481 8.67 -13.33 8.25
N THR A 482 8.97 -14.13 7.22
CA THR A 482 8.71 -15.59 7.21
C THR A 482 9.55 -16.37 8.23
N GLN A 483 10.63 -15.77 8.71
CA GLN A 483 11.54 -16.37 9.69
C GLN A 483 11.10 -16.16 11.15
N LEU A 484 10.19 -15.21 11.40
CA LEU A 484 9.68 -14.93 12.73
C LEU A 484 8.92 -16.15 13.24
N ALA A 485 9.08 -16.48 14.53
CA ALA A 485 8.67 -17.78 15.07
C ALA A 485 7.18 -18.10 14.82
N SER A 486 6.28 -17.14 15.05
CA SER A 486 4.84 -17.33 14.83
C SER A 486 4.51 -17.52 13.36
N GLN A 487 5.06 -16.68 12.48
CA GLN A 487 4.86 -16.74 11.03
C GLN A 487 5.42 -18.04 10.44
N ALA A 488 6.60 -18.46 10.90
CA ALA A 488 7.23 -19.72 10.53
C ALA A 488 6.38 -20.93 10.95
N ALA A 489 5.75 -20.90 12.12
CA ALA A 489 4.85 -21.97 12.56
C ALA A 489 3.61 -22.09 11.65
N PHE A 490 3.09 -20.98 11.15
CA PHE A 490 1.97 -21.00 10.19
C PHE A 490 2.37 -21.47 8.79
N LEU A 491 3.58 -21.15 8.34
CA LEU A 491 4.13 -21.73 7.12
C LEU A 491 4.36 -23.25 7.26
N ASP A 492 4.74 -23.70 8.46
CA ASP A 492 4.93 -25.13 8.77
C ASP A 492 3.59 -25.88 8.81
N LEU A 493 2.55 -25.27 9.40
CA LEU A 493 1.18 -25.77 9.39
C LEU A 493 0.66 -26.03 7.96
N LEU A 494 1.04 -25.16 7.02
CA LEU A 494 0.70 -25.29 5.60
C LEU A 494 1.64 -26.24 4.83
N GLY A 495 2.72 -26.73 5.46
CA GLY A 495 3.71 -27.60 4.84
C GLY A 495 4.63 -26.90 3.83
N VAL A 496 4.79 -25.58 3.95
CA VAL A 496 5.54 -24.74 2.99
C VAL A 496 6.69 -23.96 3.62
N LYS A 497 7.03 -24.18 4.89
CA LYS A 497 8.13 -23.46 5.56
C LYS A 497 9.47 -23.67 4.85
N GLY A 498 10.19 -22.56 4.63
CA GLY A 498 11.56 -22.58 4.11
C GLY A 498 11.65 -22.90 2.62
N SER A 499 12.88 -23.17 2.16
CA SER A 499 13.16 -23.52 0.77
C SER A 499 12.83 -24.97 0.47
N ASN A 500 12.30 -25.24 -0.73
CA ASN A 500 12.18 -26.58 -1.24
C ASN A 500 13.48 -27.01 -1.92
N VAL A 501 14.14 -28.04 -1.35
CA VAL A 501 15.48 -28.47 -1.81
C VAL A 501 15.42 -29.17 -3.16
N SER A 502 14.40 -30.01 -3.41
CA SER A 502 14.30 -30.78 -4.64
C SER A 502 13.75 -29.95 -5.80
N THR A 503 12.80 -29.06 -5.51
CA THR A 503 12.11 -28.25 -6.53
C THR A 503 12.03 -26.80 -6.07
N PRO A 504 13.08 -25.99 -6.27
CA PRO A 504 13.08 -24.59 -5.86
C PRO A 504 11.83 -23.82 -6.32
N GLY A 505 11.24 -23.07 -5.39
CA GLY A 505 10.00 -22.32 -5.60
C GLY A 505 8.71 -23.11 -5.41
N ALA A 506 8.78 -24.44 -5.19
CA ALA A 506 7.57 -25.24 -5.01
C ALA A 506 6.79 -24.85 -3.75
N ASN A 507 7.46 -24.47 -2.66
CA ASN A 507 6.78 -24.05 -1.43
C ASN A 507 6.10 -22.71 -1.63
N ALA A 508 6.77 -21.75 -2.28
CA ALA A 508 6.18 -20.45 -2.59
C ALA A 508 5.02 -20.55 -3.59
N ARG A 509 5.10 -21.44 -4.58
CA ARG A 509 3.98 -21.74 -5.50
C ARG A 509 2.79 -22.35 -4.76
N LEU A 510 3.03 -23.31 -3.86
CA LEU A 510 1.97 -23.90 -3.03
C LEU A 510 1.33 -22.87 -2.09
N LEU A 511 2.12 -21.98 -1.48
CA LEU A 511 1.56 -20.89 -0.67
C LEU A 511 0.64 -19.99 -1.52
N ALA A 512 1.02 -19.67 -2.75
CA ALA A 512 0.19 -18.87 -3.65
C ALA A 512 -1.14 -19.55 -4.01
N THR A 513 -1.15 -20.87 -4.20
CA THR A 513 -2.39 -21.61 -4.45
C THR A 513 -3.27 -21.70 -3.21
N VAL A 514 -2.70 -21.84 -2.01
CA VAL A 514 -3.45 -21.77 -0.76
C VAL A 514 -4.08 -20.38 -0.57
N VAL A 515 -3.35 -19.30 -0.89
CA VAL A 515 -3.90 -17.93 -0.88
C VAL A 515 -5.09 -17.82 -1.85
N ALA A 516 -4.94 -18.27 -3.09
CA ALA A 516 -6.01 -18.23 -4.09
C ALA A 516 -7.22 -19.09 -3.68
N GLY A 517 -7.00 -20.28 -3.12
CA GLY A 517 -8.08 -21.13 -2.60
C GLY A 517 -8.79 -20.54 -1.38
N GLY A 518 -8.05 -19.84 -0.51
CA GLY A 518 -8.63 -19.03 0.56
C GLY A 518 -9.50 -17.91 0.02
N VAL A 519 -9.03 -17.20 -1.01
CA VAL A 519 -9.80 -16.13 -1.69
C VAL A 519 -11.07 -16.72 -2.31
N LEU A 520 -10.99 -17.85 -3.03
CA LEU A 520 -12.14 -18.55 -3.59
C LEU A 520 -13.20 -18.87 -2.53
N ALA A 521 -12.76 -19.40 -1.38
CA ALA A 521 -13.65 -19.69 -0.24
C ALA A 521 -14.29 -18.42 0.33
N GLY A 522 -13.49 -17.36 0.51
CA GLY A 522 -13.97 -16.06 0.95
C GLY A 522 -15.01 -15.47 0.01
N GLU A 523 -14.72 -15.41 -1.29
CA GLU A 523 -15.60 -14.88 -2.33
C GLU A 523 -16.95 -15.60 -2.34
N LEU A 524 -16.92 -16.95 -2.36
CA LEU A 524 -18.12 -17.78 -2.34
C LEU A 524 -19.03 -17.44 -1.16
N SER A 525 -18.44 -17.32 0.04
CA SER A 525 -19.19 -17.07 1.27
C SER A 525 -19.78 -15.67 1.35
N LEU A 526 -18.99 -14.65 0.96
CA LEU A 526 -19.43 -13.25 1.01
C LEU A 526 -20.50 -12.95 -0.03
N LEU A 527 -20.31 -13.38 -1.28
CA LEU A 527 -21.31 -13.24 -2.34
C LEU A 527 -22.62 -13.92 -1.94
N SER A 528 -22.55 -15.10 -1.32
CA SER A 528 -23.74 -15.80 -0.81
C SER A 528 -24.44 -15.04 0.31
N ALA A 529 -23.69 -14.43 1.22
CA ALA A 529 -24.27 -13.62 2.29
C ALA A 529 -24.94 -12.34 1.74
N GLN A 530 -24.39 -11.74 0.69
CA GLN A 530 -24.98 -10.58 0.02
C GLN A 530 -26.23 -10.95 -0.78
N ALA A 531 -26.18 -12.02 -1.57
CA ALA A 531 -27.32 -12.51 -2.35
C ALA A 531 -28.52 -12.86 -1.45
N ALA A 532 -28.26 -13.38 -0.24
CA ALA A 532 -29.30 -13.69 0.75
C ALA A 532 -29.72 -12.49 1.64
N GLY A 533 -29.12 -11.30 1.47
CA GLY A 533 -29.40 -10.13 2.32
C GLY A 533 -28.95 -10.28 3.78
N HIS A 534 -27.99 -11.15 4.07
CA HIS A 534 -27.54 -11.49 5.42
C HIS A 534 -26.34 -10.68 5.92
N LEU A 535 -25.69 -9.89 5.06
CA LEU A 535 -24.44 -9.17 5.39
C LEU A 535 -24.56 -8.32 6.67
N VAL A 536 -25.56 -7.43 6.73
CA VAL A 536 -25.72 -6.49 7.86
C VAL A 536 -25.97 -7.24 9.17
N LYS A 537 -26.82 -8.28 9.16
CA LYS A 537 -27.15 -9.08 10.35
C LYS A 537 -25.91 -9.80 10.90
N SER A 538 -25.07 -10.37 10.03
CA SER A 538 -23.83 -11.03 10.45
C SER A 538 -22.81 -10.03 11.02
N HIS A 539 -22.60 -8.88 10.36
CA HIS A 539 -21.68 -7.86 10.88
C HIS A 539 -22.14 -7.29 12.23
N MET A 540 -23.44 -7.05 12.43
CA MET A 540 -23.96 -6.58 13.73
C MET A 540 -23.79 -7.61 14.85
N LYS A 541 -23.81 -8.91 14.54
CA LYS A 541 -23.66 -9.97 15.55
C LYS A 541 -22.22 -10.20 15.99
N TYR A 542 -21.25 -10.10 15.08
CA TYR A 542 -19.87 -10.52 15.35
C TYR A 542 -18.83 -9.42 15.21
N ASN A 543 -19.12 -8.32 14.51
CA ASN A 543 -18.18 -7.21 14.28
C ASN A 543 -18.56 -5.95 15.08
N ARG A 544 -19.58 -6.03 15.95
CA ARG A 544 -19.92 -4.97 16.91
C ARG A 544 -19.98 -5.58 18.31
N SER A 545 -19.11 -5.11 19.19
CA SER A 545 -19.12 -5.49 20.61
C SER A 545 -20.46 -5.05 21.25
N THR A 546 -21.20 -6.00 21.82
CA THR A 546 -22.23 -5.72 22.85
C THR A 546 -21.64 -5.58 24.26
N LYS A 547 -20.32 -5.76 24.42
CA LYS A 547 -19.63 -5.44 25.67
C LYS A 547 -19.38 -3.94 25.74
N ASP A 548 -19.92 -3.33 26.79
CA ASP A 548 -19.72 -1.93 27.13
C ASP A 548 -18.23 -1.69 27.45
N ILE A 549 -17.50 -1.12 26.49
CA ILE A 549 -16.03 -0.94 26.55
C ILE A 549 -15.65 0.04 27.68
N THR A 550 -16.62 0.83 28.18
CA THR A 550 -16.42 1.76 29.30
C THR A 550 -16.10 1.09 30.63
N LYS A 551 -16.41 -0.21 30.81
CA LYS A 551 -16.13 -0.95 32.05
C LYS A 551 -14.83 -1.76 32.05
N SER A 552 -14.09 -1.78 30.95
CA SER A 552 -12.84 -2.54 30.82
C SER A 552 -11.57 -1.70 31.05
N ALA A 553 -11.73 -0.41 31.33
CA ALA A 553 -10.65 0.55 31.58
C ALA A 553 -10.70 1.13 33.00
N ALA A 554 -11.07 0.32 34.01
CA ALA A 554 -11.07 0.69 35.42
C ALA A 554 -10.10 -0.20 36.20
#